data_AF-A0A087B2N7-F1
#
_entry.id   AF-A0A087B2N7-F1
#
_cell.length_a   1.000
_cell.length_b   1.000
_cell.length_c   1.000
_cell.angle_alpha   90.00
_cell.angle_beta   90.00
_cell.angle_gamma   90.00
#
_symmetry.space_group_name_H-M   'P 1'
#
loop_
_entity.id
_entity.type
_entity.pdbx_description
1 polymer ?
#
loop_
_entity_poly.entity_id
_entity_poly.type
_entity_poly.pdbx_seq_one_letter_code
_entity_poly.pdbx_strand_id
1 'polypeptide(L)'
;MTDLPLDQLTLDTADYLEALDGLIDAFEHDRATAAAAHRLFGPSSWCRVLAMAQERGDRLLREHGLRFLHRCRRTVTERGLAAWLLFLVNDADAVLNGQRNVEWVPSAICTTRASRAEQRLRKDPRHRFGGRRERDVILVEHSMECYRVAAVAVANWGSPARAATRTAYRLLTMPFLGRDLLECAARTCADCSFEERCAHCRSRQPVFAQLVTTLEGLRLQADAEYVQAEARGEVTAELGDLPRTTTERALDTRFLYDQRMLLDAYEALWEEETPTRNDMLLSYDYPDNLKEYEDLPLWRNPLYLYEVGASVMGGPMRQQLVNAFDARDRRVFDMTVASVRTFGCLARDMGALVLPAALINATMRGGSKARKDETMMVRTASMFRDAATIMALERTPFGEGIGFADTLNCFAAMDADGYLRLVEPVCARPFELLQQMGSGKYGGLNWSLAS
;
A
#
# COMPACT_ATOMS: atom_id res chain seq x y z
N MET A 1 23.50 -21.18 -7.06
CA MET A 1 22.16 -20.70 -6.68
C MET A 1 21.52 -21.76 -5.82
N THR A 2 21.62 -21.61 -4.50
CA THR A 2 20.88 -22.42 -3.55
C THR A 2 19.42 -22.02 -3.64
N ASP A 3 18.55 -22.97 -4.01
CA ASP A 3 17.10 -22.88 -3.81
C ASP A 3 16.85 -22.67 -2.31
N LEU A 4 16.78 -21.42 -1.86
CA LEU A 4 16.16 -21.11 -0.59
C LEU A 4 14.65 -21.23 -0.84
N PRO A 5 13.95 -22.26 -0.32
CA PRO A 5 12.51 -22.27 -0.39
C PRO A 5 12.03 -20.98 0.26
N LEU A 6 11.27 -20.18 -0.48
CA LEU A 6 10.59 -19.02 0.09
C LEU A 6 9.88 -19.49 1.36
N ASP A 7 10.20 -18.90 2.51
CA ASP A 7 9.51 -19.19 3.76
C ASP A 7 8.00 -19.24 3.51
N GLN A 8 7.38 -20.39 3.79
CA GLN A 8 5.97 -20.60 3.50
C GLN A 8 5.12 -19.76 4.44
N LEU A 9 4.33 -18.85 3.86
CA LEU A 9 3.36 -18.06 4.61
C LEU A 9 2.20 -18.96 5.07
N THR A 10 1.92 -18.93 6.37
CA THR A 10 0.71 -19.44 7.00
C THR A 10 -0.08 -18.28 7.58
N LEU A 11 -1.41 -18.42 7.66
CA LEU A 11 -2.30 -17.42 8.23
C LEU A 11 -3.11 -18.00 9.38
N ASP A 12 -3.07 -17.35 10.54
CA ASP A 12 -3.82 -17.77 11.72
C ASP A 12 -5.32 -17.50 11.54
N THR A 13 -6.04 -18.56 11.21
CA THR A 13 -7.48 -18.50 10.98
C THR A 13 -8.26 -18.41 12.29
N ALA A 14 -7.76 -19.01 13.37
CA ALA A 14 -8.45 -19.05 14.65
C ALA A 14 -8.46 -17.66 15.30
N ASP A 15 -7.29 -17.02 15.40
CA ASP A 15 -7.15 -15.68 15.98
C ASP A 15 -7.89 -14.62 15.16
N TYR A 16 -7.93 -14.78 13.83
CA TYR A 16 -8.72 -13.89 12.98
C TYR A 16 -10.22 -14.06 13.20
N LEU A 17 -10.70 -15.31 13.33
CA LEU A 17 -12.12 -15.58 13.62
C LEU A 17 -12.52 -15.06 15.00
N GLU A 18 -11.67 -15.19 16.02
CA GLU A 18 -11.91 -14.62 17.34
C GLU A 18 -12.08 -13.09 17.26
N ALA A 19 -11.14 -12.41 16.58
CA ALA A 19 -11.23 -10.96 16.39
C ALA A 19 -12.48 -10.55 15.60
N LEU A 20 -12.85 -11.32 14.57
CA LEU A 20 -14.03 -11.07 13.75
C LEU A 20 -15.33 -11.29 14.52
N ASP A 21 -15.42 -12.34 15.33
CA ASP A 21 -16.59 -12.62 16.17
C ASP A 21 -16.75 -11.53 17.25
N GLY A 22 -15.64 -11.06 17.84
CA GLY A 22 -15.65 -9.90 18.74
C GLY A 22 -16.13 -8.62 18.06
N LEU A 23 -15.75 -8.37 16.80
CA LEU A 23 -16.26 -7.24 16.02
C LEU A 23 -17.76 -7.37 15.73
N ILE A 24 -18.23 -8.56 15.34
CA ILE A 24 -19.64 -8.83 15.07
C ILE A 24 -20.47 -8.56 16.32
N ASP A 25 -20.08 -9.14 17.46
CA ASP A 25 -20.77 -8.94 18.73
C ASP A 25 -20.80 -7.46 19.14
N ALA A 26 -19.67 -6.75 19.02
CA ALA A 26 -19.63 -5.32 19.32
C ALA A 26 -20.51 -4.47 18.38
N PHE A 27 -20.58 -4.82 17.09
CA PHE A 27 -21.39 -4.11 16.12
C PHE A 27 -22.89 -4.38 16.31
N GLU A 28 -23.27 -5.62 16.65
CA GLU A 28 -24.65 -5.99 16.96
C GLU A 28 -25.17 -5.28 18.22
N HIS A 29 -24.30 -4.98 19.17
CA HIS A 29 -24.63 -4.31 20.44
C HIS A 29 -24.28 -2.81 20.46
N ASP A 30 -24.07 -2.18 19.30
CA ASP A 30 -23.82 -0.73 19.16
C ASP A 30 -22.66 -0.18 20.02
N ARG A 31 -21.61 -1.00 20.22
CA ARG A 31 -20.37 -0.60 20.91
C ARG A 31 -19.35 -0.04 19.92
N ALA A 32 -18.43 0.81 20.35
CA ALA A 32 -17.41 1.38 19.46
C ALA A 32 -16.55 0.28 18.81
N THR A 33 -16.47 0.27 17.46
CA THR A 33 -15.79 -0.79 16.69
C THR A 33 -14.70 -0.30 15.75
N ALA A 34 -14.40 1.01 15.69
CA ALA A 34 -13.52 1.56 14.66
C ALA A 34 -12.13 0.90 14.63
N ALA A 35 -11.46 0.79 15.78
CA ALA A 35 -10.14 0.15 15.87
C ALA A 35 -10.18 -1.33 15.49
N ALA A 36 -11.19 -2.07 15.95
CA ALA A 36 -11.36 -3.49 15.62
C ALA A 36 -11.64 -3.69 14.12
N ALA A 37 -12.48 -2.85 13.52
CA ALA A 37 -12.75 -2.87 12.09
C ALA A 37 -11.51 -2.55 11.26
N HIS A 38 -10.71 -1.56 11.64
CA HIS A 38 -9.46 -1.23 10.94
C HIS A 38 -8.41 -2.32 11.06
N ARG A 39 -8.32 -3.01 12.21
CA ARG A 39 -7.42 -4.16 12.38
C ARG A 39 -7.77 -5.31 11.43
N LEU A 40 -9.06 -5.57 11.21
CA LEU A 40 -9.54 -6.66 10.34
C LEU A 40 -9.60 -6.29 8.85
N PHE A 41 -10.05 -5.07 8.54
CA PHE A 41 -10.38 -4.65 7.18
C PHE A 41 -9.57 -3.44 6.69
N GLY A 42 -8.48 -3.10 7.37
CA GLY A 42 -7.56 -2.06 6.96
C GLY A 42 -8.22 -0.70 6.71
N PRO A 43 -7.70 0.11 5.77
CA PRO A 43 -8.31 1.37 5.34
C PRO A 43 -9.41 1.14 4.28
N SER A 44 -10.32 0.17 4.49
CA SER A 44 -11.39 -0.10 3.54
C SER A 44 -12.65 0.73 3.81
N SER A 45 -13.44 0.89 2.76
CA SER A 45 -14.75 1.53 2.85
C SER A 45 -15.76 0.71 3.67
N TRP A 46 -15.47 -0.55 3.99
CA TRP A 46 -16.27 -1.34 4.94
C TRP A 46 -16.19 -0.78 6.36
N CYS A 47 -15.00 -0.38 6.83
CA CYS A 47 -14.83 0.28 8.12
C CYS A 47 -15.72 1.53 8.22
N ARG A 48 -15.79 2.29 7.13
CA ARG A 48 -16.66 3.48 7.02
C ARG A 48 -18.15 3.14 6.98
N VAL A 49 -18.57 2.07 6.30
CA VAL A 49 -19.96 1.59 6.36
C VAL A 49 -20.36 1.27 7.80
N LEU A 50 -19.51 0.55 8.53
CA LEU A 50 -19.76 0.19 9.93
C LEU A 50 -19.83 1.45 10.81
N ALA A 51 -18.88 2.38 10.69
CA ALA A 51 -18.89 3.63 11.44
C ALA A 51 -20.15 4.47 11.16
N MET A 52 -20.52 4.64 9.88
CA MET A 52 -21.73 5.39 9.49
C MET A 52 -23.02 4.75 10.02
N ALA A 53 -23.09 3.41 10.04
CA ALA A 53 -24.24 2.69 10.58
C ALA A 53 -24.41 2.95 12.08
N GLN A 54 -23.31 2.98 12.84
CA GLN A 54 -23.31 3.25 14.28
C GLN A 54 -23.65 4.70 14.60
N GLU A 55 -23.03 5.66 13.90
CA GLU A 55 -23.23 7.09 14.16
C GLU A 55 -24.67 7.56 13.90
N ARG A 56 -25.35 6.96 12.92
CA ARG A 56 -26.69 7.42 12.46
C ARG A 56 -27.84 6.49 12.82
N GLY A 57 -27.58 5.28 13.28
CA GLY A 57 -28.61 4.25 13.44
C GLY A 57 -29.32 3.90 12.13
N ASP A 58 -28.65 4.06 10.98
CA ASP A 58 -29.23 3.79 9.66
C ASP A 58 -29.39 2.29 9.45
N ARG A 59 -30.65 1.85 9.32
CA ARG A 59 -31.01 0.45 9.17
C ARG A 59 -30.42 -0.20 7.91
N LEU A 60 -30.39 0.49 6.77
CA LEU A 60 -29.87 -0.06 5.52
C LEU A 60 -28.36 -0.25 5.58
N LEU A 61 -27.64 0.72 6.15
CA LEU A 61 -26.20 0.61 6.35
C LEU A 61 -25.85 -0.48 7.38
N ARG A 62 -26.62 -0.60 8.47
CA ARG A 62 -26.45 -1.67 9.46
C ARG A 62 -26.68 -3.05 8.85
N GLU A 63 -27.78 -3.25 8.12
CA GLU A 63 -28.07 -4.51 7.42
C GLU A 63 -27.03 -4.84 6.35
N HIS A 64 -26.49 -3.83 5.67
CA HIS A 64 -25.39 -4.02 4.71
C HIS A 64 -24.08 -4.44 5.41
N GLY A 65 -23.73 -3.79 6.52
CA GLY A 65 -22.57 -4.12 7.34
C GLY A 65 -22.63 -5.52 7.94
N LEU A 66 -23.74 -5.89 8.58
CA LEU A 66 -23.93 -7.23 9.15
C LEU A 66 -23.85 -8.33 8.09
N ARG A 67 -24.47 -8.12 6.92
CA ARG A 67 -24.36 -9.09 5.80
C ARG A 67 -22.93 -9.29 5.35
N PHE A 68 -22.14 -8.21 5.28
CA PHE A 68 -20.73 -8.30 4.97
C PHE A 68 -19.96 -9.09 6.04
N LEU A 69 -20.11 -8.74 7.32
CA LEU A 69 -19.42 -9.40 8.43
C LEU A 69 -19.74 -10.89 8.52
N HIS A 70 -21.02 -11.27 8.45
CA HIS A 70 -21.41 -12.68 8.49
C HIS A 70 -20.93 -13.45 7.25
N ARG A 71 -20.87 -12.81 6.07
CA ARG A 71 -20.30 -13.44 4.88
C ARG A 71 -18.80 -13.67 5.03
N CYS A 72 -18.06 -12.70 5.56
CA CYS A 72 -16.64 -12.86 5.89
C CYS A 72 -16.46 -14.03 6.85
N ARG A 73 -17.18 -14.02 7.99
CA ARG A 73 -17.12 -15.08 8.99
C ARG A 73 -17.39 -16.44 8.39
N ARG A 74 -18.50 -16.59 7.67
CA ARG A 74 -18.87 -17.84 6.98
C ARG A 74 -17.76 -18.33 6.04
N THR A 75 -17.22 -17.44 5.21
CA THR A 75 -16.19 -17.83 4.23
C THR A 75 -14.90 -18.26 4.91
N VAL A 76 -14.48 -17.55 5.97
CA VAL A 76 -13.27 -17.88 6.74
C VAL A 76 -13.47 -19.19 7.52
N THR A 77 -14.63 -19.42 8.11
CA THR A 77 -14.96 -20.69 8.79
C THR A 77 -14.98 -21.86 7.81
N GLU A 78 -15.55 -21.69 6.62
CA GLU A 78 -15.67 -22.78 5.63
C GLU A 78 -14.35 -23.07 4.88
N ARG A 79 -13.50 -22.05 4.69
CA ARG A 79 -12.38 -22.11 3.73
C ARG A 79 -11.04 -21.62 4.26
N GLY A 80 -10.97 -21.07 5.46
CA GLY A 80 -9.77 -20.48 6.04
C GLY A 80 -9.48 -19.04 5.59
N LEU A 81 -8.60 -18.36 6.34
CA LEU A 81 -8.28 -16.95 6.13
C LEU A 81 -7.59 -16.69 4.78
N ALA A 82 -6.61 -17.52 4.41
CA ALA A 82 -5.86 -17.34 3.16
C ALA A 82 -6.76 -17.48 1.92
N ALA A 83 -7.67 -18.45 1.93
CA ALA A 83 -8.63 -18.61 0.85
C ALA A 83 -9.61 -17.43 0.77
N TRP A 84 -10.13 -16.93 1.91
CA TRP A 84 -10.99 -15.75 1.92
C TRP A 84 -10.29 -14.51 1.34
N LEU A 85 -9.05 -14.24 1.74
CA LEU A 85 -8.28 -13.12 1.21
C LEU A 85 -8.03 -13.26 -0.30
N LEU A 86 -7.73 -14.47 -0.77
CA LEU A 86 -7.55 -14.74 -2.19
C LEU A 86 -8.87 -14.52 -2.96
N PHE A 87 -10.00 -14.97 -2.42
CA PHE A 87 -11.31 -14.69 -3.00
C PHE A 87 -11.62 -13.20 -3.01
N LEU A 88 -11.26 -12.46 -1.96
CA LEU A 88 -11.48 -11.03 -1.86
C LEU A 88 -10.79 -10.27 -3.00
N VAL A 89 -9.49 -10.53 -3.23
CA VAL A 89 -8.75 -9.86 -4.32
C VAL A 89 -9.19 -10.33 -5.70
N ASN A 90 -9.45 -11.63 -5.90
CA ASN A 90 -9.93 -12.18 -7.17
C ASN A 90 -11.33 -11.66 -7.54
N ASP A 91 -12.22 -11.54 -6.55
CA ASP A 91 -13.58 -11.02 -6.76
C ASP A 91 -13.52 -9.55 -7.15
N ALA A 92 -12.67 -8.75 -6.49
CA ALA A 92 -12.52 -7.33 -6.80
C ALA A 92 -11.99 -7.11 -8.22
N ASP A 93 -11.02 -7.90 -8.68
CA ASP A 93 -10.51 -7.84 -10.05
C ASP A 93 -11.57 -8.31 -11.06
N ALA A 94 -12.33 -9.36 -10.76
CA ALA A 94 -13.43 -9.81 -11.60
C ALA A 94 -14.54 -8.74 -11.72
N VAL A 95 -14.82 -8.01 -10.64
CA VAL A 95 -15.76 -6.87 -10.66
C VAL A 95 -15.21 -5.72 -11.50
N LEU A 96 -13.93 -5.37 -11.34
CA LEU A 96 -13.26 -4.32 -12.13
C LEU A 96 -13.31 -4.64 -13.64
N ASN A 97 -13.09 -5.90 -14.00
CA ASN A 97 -13.13 -6.38 -15.39
C ASN A 97 -14.55 -6.65 -15.92
N GLY A 98 -15.60 -6.32 -15.15
CA GLY A 98 -16.99 -6.49 -15.56
C GLY A 98 -17.46 -7.95 -15.62
N GLN A 99 -16.71 -8.89 -15.06
CA GLN A 99 -17.01 -10.32 -15.02
C GLN A 99 -17.92 -10.70 -13.86
N ARG A 100 -18.05 -9.84 -12.83
CA ARG A 100 -18.93 -10.03 -11.67
C ARG A 100 -19.74 -8.79 -11.32
N ASN A 101 -20.82 -9.00 -10.55
CA ASN A 101 -21.72 -7.95 -10.11
C ASN A 101 -21.14 -7.13 -8.95
N VAL A 102 -21.49 -5.85 -8.91
CA VAL A 102 -21.01 -4.89 -7.88
C VAL A 102 -21.76 -4.98 -6.54
N GLU A 103 -22.40 -6.13 -6.26
CA GLU A 103 -23.25 -6.32 -5.10
C GLU A 103 -22.50 -6.08 -3.78
N TRP A 104 -21.24 -6.52 -3.75
CA TRP A 104 -20.36 -6.53 -2.59
C TRP A 104 -19.33 -5.40 -2.58
N VAL A 105 -19.50 -4.42 -3.46
CA VAL A 105 -18.72 -3.19 -3.38
C VAL A 105 -19.31 -2.34 -2.23
N PRO A 106 -18.50 -1.88 -1.27
CA PRO A 106 -18.97 -1.09 -0.13
C PRO A 106 -19.77 0.13 -0.59
N SER A 107 -20.96 0.35 -0.04
CA SER A 107 -21.79 1.50 -0.41
C SER A 107 -21.11 2.86 -0.15
N ALA A 108 -20.22 2.91 0.85
CA ALA A 108 -19.47 4.11 1.22
C ALA A 108 -18.23 4.38 0.34
N ILE A 109 -17.92 3.57 -0.67
CA ILE A 109 -16.70 3.74 -1.47
C ILE A 109 -16.60 5.12 -2.13
N CYS A 110 -15.45 5.78 -2.02
CA CYS A 110 -15.24 7.15 -2.50
C CYS A 110 -16.30 8.19 -2.05
N THR A 111 -16.92 8.04 -0.86
CA THR A 111 -17.86 9.03 -0.30
C THR A 111 -17.75 9.16 1.22
N THR A 112 -17.62 10.37 1.76
CA THR A 112 -17.65 10.60 3.21
C THR A 112 -19.06 10.86 3.72
N ARG A 113 -20.04 11.01 2.81
CA ARG A 113 -21.45 11.23 3.14
C ARG A 113 -22.23 9.93 3.31
N ALA A 114 -22.78 9.71 4.51
CA ALA A 114 -23.66 8.57 4.78
C ALA A 114 -24.93 8.58 3.92
N SER A 115 -25.52 9.75 3.64
CA SER A 115 -26.71 9.86 2.77
C SER A 115 -26.46 9.36 1.35
N ARG A 116 -25.24 9.57 0.81
CA ARG A 116 -24.86 9.04 -0.51
C ARG A 116 -24.66 7.53 -0.46
N ALA A 117 -24.04 7.01 0.60
CA ALA A 117 -23.88 5.57 0.80
C ALA A 117 -25.25 4.87 0.91
N GLU A 118 -26.17 5.43 1.70
CA GLU A 118 -27.55 4.96 1.82
C GLU A 118 -28.31 5.03 0.49
N GLN A 119 -28.21 6.14 -0.24
CA GLN A 119 -28.83 6.28 -1.57
C GLN A 119 -28.36 5.21 -2.55
N ARG A 120 -27.09 4.82 -2.50
CA ARG A 120 -26.54 3.74 -3.34
C ARG A 120 -27.20 2.39 -3.02
N LEU A 121 -27.49 2.12 -1.76
CA LEU A 121 -28.17 0.87 -1.35
C LEU A 121 -29.61 0.78 -1.85
N ARG A 122 -30.28 1.92 -2.07
CA ARG A 122 -31.63 1.97 -2.65
C ARG A 122 -31.68 1.76 -4.16
N LYS A 123 -30.54 1.87 -4.86
CA LYS A 123 -30.45 1.72 -6.32
C LYS A 123 -30.24 0.27 -6.72
N ASP A 124 -30.71 -0.06 -7.92
CA ASP A 124 -30.33 -1.29 -8.60
C ASP A 124 -28.79 -1.40 -8.69
N PRO A 125 -28.19 -2.59 -8.47
CA PRO A 125 -26.74 -2.78 -8.55
C PRO A 125 -26.09 -2.23 -9.83
N ARG A 126 -26.77 -2.29 -10.98
CA ARG A 126 -26.26 -1.80 -12.27
C ARG A 126 -26.11 -0.29 -12.32
N HIS A 127 -26.87 0.45 -11.52
CA HIS A 127 -26.90 1.91 -11.47
C HIS A 127 -26.39 2.49 -10.15
N ARG A 128 -25.89 1.63 -9.26
CA ARG A 128 -25.47 1.97 -7.90
C ARG A 128 -24.37 3.03 -7.90
N PHE A 129 -23.39 2.93 -8.78
CA PHE A 129 -22.17 3.74 -8.77
C PHE A 129 -22.10 4.81 -9.87
N GLY A 130 -23.26 5.31 -10.30
CA GLY A 130 -23.33 6.42 -11.25
C GLY A 130 -23.02 6.01 -12.69
N GLY A 131 -22.53 6.97 -13.49
CA GLY A 131 -22.18 6.75 -14.89
C GLY A 131 -20.87 5.99 -15.07
N ARG A 132 -20.56 5.58 -16.31
CA ARG A 132 -19.38 4.75 -16.64
C ARG A 132 -18.06 5.28 -16.04
N ARG A 133 -17.76 6.57 -16.23
CA ARG A 133 -16.52 7.19 -15.74
C ARG A 133 -16.41 7.19 -14.20
N GLU A 134 -17.51 7.48 -13.50
CA GLU A 134 -17.53 7.44 -12.02
C GLU A 134 -17.38 6.00 -11.52
N ARG A 135 -18.07 5.06 -12.18
CA ARG A 135 -17.98 3.63 -11.89
C ARG A 135 -16.56 3.11 -12.06
N ASP A 136 -15.88 3.43 -13.16
CA ASP A 136 -14.51 2.96 -13.41
C ASP A 136 -13.55 3.42 -12.30
N VAL A 137 -13.65 4.68 -11.87
CA VAL A 137 -12.86 5.22 -10.76
C VAL A 137 -13.17 4.48 -9.44
N ILE A 138 -14.45 4.22 -9.16
CA ILE A 138 -14.89 3.50 -7.96
C ILE A 138 -14.39 2.06 -7.95
N LEU A 139 -14.45 1.36 -9.07
CA LEU A 139 -14.04 -0.04 -9.15
C LEU A 139 -12.53 -0.20 -9.05
N VAL A 140 -11.75 0.75 -9.58
CA VAL A 140 -10.29 0.78 -9.36
C VAL A 140 -9.99 0.96 -7.87
N GLU A 141 -10.64 1.91 -7.19
CA GLU A 141 -10.45 2.09 -5.75
C GLU A 141 -10.89 0.84 -4.96
N HIS A 142 -11.94 0.15 -5.39
CA HIS A 142 -12.42 -1.07 -4.73
C HIS A 142 -11.37 -2.18 -4.78
N SER A 143 -10.79 -2.44 -5.96
CA SER A 143 -9.71 -3.41 -6.10
C SER A 143 -8.54 -3.04 -5.18
N MET A 144 -8.11 -1.77 -5.19
CA MET A 144 -7.04 -1.31 -4.30
C MET A 144 -7.38 -1.49 -2.81
N GLU A 145 -8.60 -1.18 -2.36
CA GLU A 145 -9.02 -1.41 -0.96
C GLU A 145 -8.95 -2.89 -0.58
N CYS A 146 -9.35 -3.81 -1.47
CA CYS A 146 -9.26 -5.26 -1.23
C CYS A 146 -7.80 -5.74 -1.07
N TYR A 147 -6.88 -5.21 -1.87
CA TYR A 147 -5.45 -5.48 -1.70
C TYR A 147 -4.89 -4.94 -0.37
N ARG A 148 -5.34 -3.75 0.07
CA ARG A 148 -4.96 -3.19 1.37
C ARG A 148 -5.50 -4.01 2.53
N VAL A 149 -6.74 -4.51 2.44
CA VAL A 149 -7.33 -5.44 3.42
C VAL A 149 -6.47 -6.69 3.52
N ALA A 150 -6.10 -7.28 2.39
CA ALA A 150 -5.25 -8.46 2.36
C ALA A 150 -3.87 -8.19 2.97
N ALA A 151 -3.24 -7.05 2.66
CA ALA A 151 -1.95 -6.68 3.24
C ALA A 151 -2.02 -6.54 4.78
N VAL A 152 -3.04 -5.84 5.30
CA VAL A 152 -3.25 -5.68 6.75
C VAL A 152 -3.51 -7.03 7.42
N ALA A 153 -4.35 -7.88 6.82
CA ALA A 153 -4.64 -9.20 7.36
C ALA A 153 -3.40 -10.11 7.37
N VAL A 154 -2.63 -10.12 6.29
CA VAL A 154 -1.37 -10.88 6.23
C VAL A 154 -0.36 -10.36 7.26
N ALA A 155 -0.27 -9.05 7.47
CA ALA A 155 0.64 -8.47 8.47
C ALA A 155 0.26 -8.83 9.91
N ASN A 156 -1.03 -8.86 10.22
CA ASN A 156 -1.54 -9.08 11.57
C ASN A 156 -1.62 -10.56 11.97
N TRP A 157 -1.92 -11.45 11.02
CA TRP A 157 -2.18 -12.87 11.29
C TRP A 157 -1.26 -13.81 10.50
N GLY A 158 -0.23 -13.28 9.81
CA GLY A 158 0.69 -14.07 9.02
C GLY A 158 1.94 -14.51 9.77
N SER A 159 2.40 -15.73 9.47
CA SER A 159 3.62 -16.31 10.01
C SER A 159 4.37 -17.10 8.92
N PRO A 160 5.71 -17.21 8.97
CA PRO A 160 6.61 -16.45 9.82
C PRO A 160 6.64 -14.96 9.44
N ALA A 161 7.07 -14.10 10.38
CA ALA A 161 7.05 -12.63 10.22
C ALA A 161 7.72 -12.13 8.93
N ARG A 162 8.81 -12.78 8.49
CA ARG A 162 9.49 -12.45 7.22
C ARG A 162 8.60 -12.70 6.00
N ALA A 163 7.93 -13.86 5.94
CA ALA A 163 7.03 -14.22 4.85
C ALA A 163 5.79 -13.31 4.83
N ALA A 164 5.24 -13.00 6.01
CA ALA A 164 4.11 -12.09 6.18
C ALA A 164 4.45 -10.68 5.71
N THR A 165 5.55 -10.11 6.21
CA THR A 165 6.06 -8.78 5.82
C THR A 165 6.24 -8.68 4.31
N ARG A 166 6.93 -9.66 3.71
CA ARG A 166 7.15 -9.70 2.26
C ARG A 166 5.84 -9.74 1.49
N THR A 167 4.93 -10.63 1.87
CA THR A 167 3.66 -10.79 1.15
C THR A 167 2.76 -9.57 1.28
N ALA A 168 2.64 -9.01 2.50
CA ALA A 168 1.91 -7.77 2.75
C ALA A 168 2.49 -6.60 1.94
N TYR A 169 3.82 -6.46 1.93
CA TYR A 169 4.49 -5.43 1.14
C TYR A 169 4.21 -5.60 -0.36
N ARG A 170 4.29 -6.83 -0.90
CA ARG A 170 4.00 -7.10 -2.32
C ARG A 170 2.53 -6.85 -2.67
N LEU A 171 1.59 -7.15 -1.79
CA LEU A 171 0.17 -6.80 -2.00
C LEU A 171 -0.04 -5.30 -2.19
N LEU A 172 0.78 -4.45 -1.55
CA LEU A 172 0.70 -2.99 -1.68
C LEU A 172 1.46 -2.44 -2.89
N THR A 173 2.62 -3.00 -3.23
CA THR A 173 3.53 -2.43 -4.25
C THR A 173 3.45 -3.10 -5.61
N MET A 174 3.10 -4.39 -5.64
CA MET A 174 2.98 -5.24 -6.83
C MET A 174 1.80 -6.23 -6.66
N PRO A 175 0.55 -5.76 -6.81
CA PRO A 175 -0.66 -6.53 -6.47
C PRO A 175 -0.73 -7.92 -7.13
N PHE A 176 -0.25 -8.07 -8.36
CA PHE A 176 -0.17 -9.36 -9.06
C PHE A 176 0.73 -10.34 -8.29
N LEU A 177 1.93 -9.92 -7.91
CA LEU A 177 2.89 -10.75 -7.19
C LEU A 177 2.43 -11.05 -5.76
N GLY A 178 1.84 -10.06 -5.08
CA GLY A 178 1.26 -10.25 -3.76
C GLY A 178 0.11 -11.27 -3.77
N ARG A 179 -0.74 -11.24 -4.80
CA ARG A 179 -1.81 -12.22 -5.01
C ARG A 179 -1.25 -13.63 -5.21
N ASP A 180 -0.19 -13.79 -6.00
CA ASP A 180 0.42 -15.10 -6.25
C ASP A 180 1.06 -15.68 -4.98
N LEU A 181 1.73 -14.85 -4.18
CA LEU A 181 2.23 -15.24 -2.85
C LEU A 181 1.09 -15.68 -1.91
N LEU A 182 -0.04 -14.98 -1.94
CA LEU A 182 -1.23 -15.35 -1.19
C LEU A 182 -1.87 -16.64 -1.69
N GLU A 183 -1.86 -16.88 -3.00
CA GLU A 183 -2.31 -18.15 -3.59
C GLU A 183 -1.44 -19.32 -3.14
N CYS A 184 -0.11 -19.14 -3.10
CA CYS A 184 0.80 -20.12 -2.51
C CYS A 184 0.42 -20.43 -1.06
N ALA A 185 0.19 -19.40 -0.23
CA ALA A 185 -0.24 -19.57 1.15
C ALA A 185 -1.58 -20.33 1.28
N ALA A 186 -2.58 -19.99 0.46
CA ALA A 186 -3.88 -20.64 0.47
C ALA A 186 -3.84 -22.12 0.08
N ARG A 187 -2.86 -22.52 -0.75
CA ARG A 187 -2.66 -23.93 -1.15
C ARG A 187 -1.89 -24.74 -0.11
N THR A 188 -1.09 -24.11 0.74
CA THR A 188 -0.26 -24.77 1.75
C THR A 188 -0.86 -24.75 3.15
N CYS A 189 -1.82 -23.85 3.43
CA CYS A 189 -2.51 -23.80 4.71
C CYS A 189 -3.39 -25.05 4.90
N ALA A 190 -3.12 -25.82 5.96
CA ALA A 190 -3.81 -27.07 6.27
C ALA A 190 -5.34 -26.89 6.45
N ASP A 191 -5.75 -25.75 7.01
CA ASP A 191 -7.16 -25.42 7.28
C ASP A 191 -7.87 -24.77 6.08
N CYS A 192 -7.19 -24.64 4.92
CA CYS A 192 -7.77 -24.04 3.73
C CYS A 192 -8.32 -25.10 2.77
N SER A 193 -9.65 -25.06 2.55
CA SER A 193 -10.31 -25.88 1.54
C SER A 193 -10.33 -25.16 0.18
N PHE A 194 -9.29 -25.38 -0.62
CA PHE A 194 -9.20 -24.83 -1.99
C PHE A 194 -9.31 -25.95 -3.04
N GLU A 195 -10.54 -26.32 -3.41
CA GLU A 195 -10.79 -27.47 -4.30
C GLU A 195 -10.68 -27.17 -5.81
N GLU A 196 -10.55 -25.92 -6.27
CA GLU A 196 -10.58 -25.60 -7.71
C GLU A 196 -9.29 -25.02 -8.31
N ARG A 197 -8.59 -25.93 -8.97
CA ARG A 197 -7.71 -25.84 -10.16
C ARG A 197 -7.59 -24.45 -10.83
N CYS A 198 -6.42 -23.84 -10.67
CA CYS A 198 -5.77 -23.19 -11.79
C CYS A 198 -4.52 -24.01 -12.15
N ALA A 199 -4.56 -24.79 -13.23
CA ALA A 199 -3.39 -25.49 -13.77
C ALA A 199 -2.30 -24.48 -14.19
N HIS A 200 -2.74 -23.32 -14.68
CA HIS A 200 -1.93 -22.16 -15.06
C HIS A 200 -1.11 -21.57 -13.90
N CYS A 201 -1.62 -21.59 -12.66
CA CYS A 201 -0.88 -21.10 -11.49
C CYS A 201 0.19 -22.11 -11.00
N ARG A 202 -0.07 -23.43 -11.12
CA ARG A 202 0.92 -24.46 -10.76
C ARG A 202 2.16 -24.44 -11.67
N SER A 203 2.00 -24.10 -12.94
CA SER A 203 3.13 -23.93 -13.87
C SER A 203 3.91 -22.63 -13.69
N ARG A 204 3.35 -21.62 -12.98
CA ARG A 204 3.95 -20.28 -12.83
C ARG A 204 4.63 -20.03 -11.48
N GLN A 205 4.40 -20.87 -10.47
CA GLN A 205 5.06 -20.76 -9.15
C GLN A 205 6.59 -20.59 -9.21
N PRO A 206 7.35 -21.31 -10.06
CA PRO A 206 8.81 -21.14 -10.14
C PRO A 206 9.21 -19.73 -10.63
N VAL A 207 8.42 -19.14 -11.52
CA VAL A 207 8.73 -17.86 -12.16
C VAL A 207 8.55 -16.70 -11.19
N PHE A 208 7.46 -16.72 -10.41
CA PHE A 208 7.22 -15.68 -9.39
C PHE A 208 8.20 -15.78 -8.22
N ALA A 209 8.58 -17.01 -7.84
CA ALA A 209 9.61 -17.20 -6.82
C ALA A 209 10.96 -16.64 -7.27
N GLN A 210 11.31 -16.83 -8.55
CA GLN A 210 12.50 -16.25 -9.15
C GLN A 210 12.43 -14.72 -9.13
N LEU A 211 11.33 -14.11 -9.56
CA LEU A 211 11.17 -12.65 -9.52
C LEU A 211 11.34 -12.07 -8.11
N VAL A 212 10.71 -12.68 -7.10
CA VAL A 212 10.89 -12.25 -5.70
C VAL A 212 12.36 -12.28 -5.32
N THR A 213 13.05 -13.37 -5.67
CA THR A 213 14.48 -13.55 -5.42
C THR A 213 15.32 -12.49 -6.14
N THR A 214 15.02 -12.20 -7.41
CA THR A 214 15.70 -11.16 -8.20
C THR A 214 15.51 -9.78 -7.56
N LEU A 215 14.29 -9.42 -7.16
CA LEU A 215 14.02 -8.13 -6.51
C LEU A 215 14.71 -8.02 -5.14
N GLU A 216 14.74 -9.10 -4.36
CA GLU A 216 15.51 -9.17 -3.09
C GLU A 216 17.02 -9.02 -3.36
N GLY A 217 17.54 -9.65 -4.41
CA GLY A 217 18.94 -9.53 -4.84
C GLY A 217 19.33 -8.11 -5.26
N LEU A 218 18.47 -7.44 -6.04
CA LEU A 218 18.70 -6.04 -6.46
C LEU A 218 18.72 -5.08 -5.27
N ARG A 219 17.90 -5.32 -4.24
CA ARG A 219 17.95 -4.53 -2.99
C ARG A 219 19.27 -4.72 -2.24
N LEU A 220 19.75 -5.96 -2.12
CA LEU A 220 21.05 -6.25 -1.50
C LEU A 220 22.21 -5.61 -2.27
N GLN A 221 22.15 -5.64 -3.61
CA GLN A 221 23.13 -4.95 -4.44
C GLN A 221 23.08 -3.43 -4.20
N ALA A 222 21.89 -2.84 -4.11
CA ALA A 222 21.72 -1.42 -3.83
C ALA A 222 22.30 -0.99 -2.48
N ASP A 223 22.19 -1.83 -1.45
CA ASP A 223 22.78 -1.57 -0.15
C ASP A 223 24.32 -1.64 -0.22
N ALA A 224 24.86 -2.61 -0.96
CA ALA A 224 26.30 -2.71 -1.18
C ALA A 224 26.87 -1.52 -1.97
N GLU A 225 26.21 -1.10 -3.05
CA GLU A 225 26.62 0.07 -3.85
C GLU A 225 26.57 1.37 -3.04
N TYR A 226 25.56 1.53 -2.16
CA TYR A 226 25.49 2.67 -1.24
C TYR A 226 26.66 2.72 -0.27
N VAL A 227 26.97 1.61 0.40
CA VAL A 227 28.10 1.53 1.34
C VAL A 227 29.42 1.86 0.62
N GLN A 228 29.59 1.41 -0.61
CA GLN A 228 30.78 1.75 -1.41
C GLN A 228 30.81 3.24 -1.80
N ALA A 229 29.69 3.83 -2.20
CA ALA A 229 29.59 5.25 -2.51
C ALA A 229 29.87 6.12 -1.28
N GLU A 230 29.38 5.70 -0.11
CA GLU A 230 29.65 6.36 1.18
C GLU A 230 31.14 6.30 1.53
N ALA A 231 31.77 5.14 1.38
CA ALA A 231 33.22 4.96 1.61
C ALA A 231 34.09 5.79 0.65
N ARG A 232 33.62 6.10 -0.56
CA ARG A 232 34.30 6.98 -1.52
C ARG A 232 34.02 8.47 -1.30
N GLY A 233 33.11 8.83 -0.38
CA GLY A 233 32.71 10.22 -0.14
C GLY A 233 31.77 10.80 -1.21
N GLU A 234 31.10 9.94 -1.99
CA GLU A 234 30.15 10.35 -3.05
C GLU A 234 28.72 10.57 -2.52
N VAL A 235 28.46 10.08 -1.30
CA VAL A 235 27.20 10.31 -0.59
C VAL A 235 27.27 11.65 0.13
N THR A 236 26.55 12.61 -0.41
CA THR A 236 26.40 13.96 0.15
C THR A 236 24.93 14.23 0.41
N ALA A 237 24.60 14.51 1.67
CA ALA A 237 23.26 14.92 2.07
C ALA A 237 23.36 16.17 2.94
N GLU A 238 22.89 17.30 2.41
CA GLU A 238 22.67 18.50 3.20
C GLU A 238 21.40 18.29 4.02
N LEU A 239 21.54 18.01 5.32
CA LEU A 239 20.41 17.84 6.22
C LEU A 239 20.04 19.18 6.86
N GLY A 240 18.76 19.43 7.12
CA GLY A 240 18.31 20.65 7.79
C GLY A 240 18.81 20.78 9.25
N ASP A 241 18.60 21.93 9.87
CA ASP A 241 19.18 22.28 11.19
C ASP A 241 18.64 21.50 12.40
N LEU A 242 17.64 20.63 12.19
CA LEU A 242 17.01 19.89 13.27
C LEU A 242 17.94 18.80 13.85
N PRO A 243 17.90 18.60 15.19
CA PRO A 243 18.67 17.54 15.82
C PRO A 243 18.19 16.18 15.34
N ARG A 244 19.15 15.28 15.14
CA ARG A 244 18.95 13.90 14.66
C ARG A 244 19.79 12.92 15.47
N THR A 245 19.29 11.71 15.66
CA THR A 245 20.08 10.57 16.11
C THR A 245 21.02 10.11 15.00
N THR A 246 21.94 9.21 15.31
CA THR A 246 22.77 8.54 14.30
C THR A 246 21.88 7.74 13.33
N THR A 247 20.87 7.04 13.83
CA THR A 247 19.92 6.28 13.03
C THR A 247 19.12 7.18 12.08
N GLU A 248 18.58 8.30 12.58
CA GLU A 248 17.86 9.27 11.73
C GLU A 248 18.77 9.84 10.63
N ARG A 249 20.01 10.23 10.96
CA ARG A 249 20.95 10.73 9.94
C ARG A 249 21.21 9.72 8.85
N ALA A 250 21.41 8.44 9.20
CA ALA A 250 21.63 7.38 8.23
C ALA A 250 20.41 7.17 7.32
N LEU A 251 19.21 7.14 7.90
CA LEU A 251 17.96 6.98 7.15
C LEU A 251 17.67 8.16 6.21
N ASP A 252 17.84 9.39 6.70
CA ASP A 252 17.61 10.60 5.91
C ASP A 252 18.62 10.70 4.76
N THR A 253 19.90 10.38 5.03
CA THR A 253 20.96 10.38 4.02
C THR A 253 20.68 9.34 2.94
N ARG A 254 20.32 8.11 3.33
CA ARG A 254 19.94 7.03 2.40
C ARG A 254 18.73 7.41 1.55
N PHE A 255 17.69 8.00 2.16
CA PHE A 255 16.50 8.45 1.44
C PHE A 255 16.83 9.51 0.36
N LEU A 256 17.63 10.51 0.73
CA LEU A 256 18.03 11.57 -0.20
C LEU A 256 18.96 11.06 -1.30
N TYR A 257 19.84 10.11 -0.98
CA TYR A 257 20.67 9.42 -1.96
C TYR A 257 19.82 8.65 -2.98
N ASP A 258 18.92 7.79 -2.52
CA ASP A 258 18.05 6.98 -3.38
C ASP A 258 17.20 7.86 -4.30
N GLN A 259 16.67 8.96 -3.74
CA GLN A 259 15.92 9.93 -4.50
C GLN A 259 16.74 10.55 -5.63
N ARG A 260 17.94 11.06 -5.33
CA ARG A 260 18.82 11.67 -6.32
C ARG A 260 19.14 10.67 -7.43
N MET A 261 19.63 9.49 -7.04
CA MET A 261 20.04 8.45 -7.98
C MET A 261 18.87 7.99 -8.87
N LEU A 262 17.66 7.87 -8.32
CA LEU A 262 16.46 7.55 -9.09
C LEU A 262 16.14 8.61 -10.14
N LEU A 263 16.19 9.89 -9.76
CA LEU A 263 15.89 10.99 -10.69
C LEU A 263 16.96 11.09 -11.79
N ASP A 264 18.24 10.98 -11.42
CA ASP A 264 19.35 11.01 -12.36
C ASP A 264 19.28 9.83 -13.34
N ALA A 265 18.89 8.64 -12.86
CA ALA A 265 18.68 7.46 -13.70
C ALA A 265 17.59 7.68 -14.75
N TYR A 266 16.40 8.15 -14.36
CA TYR A 266 15.32 8.39 -15.31
C TYR A 266 15.66 9.50 -16.32
N GLU A 267 16.36 10.55 -15.91
CA GLU A 267 16.80 11.61 -16.84
C GLU A 267 17.84 11.09 -17.83
N ALA A 268 18.81 10.29 -17.37
CA ALA A 268 19.82 9.69 -18.25
C ALA A 268 19.20 8.73 -19.28
N LEU A 269 18.16 7.99 -18.89
CA LEU A 269 17.46 7.05 -19.76
C LEU A 269 16.36 7.69 -20.63
N TRP A 270 16.13 9.01 -20.52
CA TRP A 270 14.98 9.67 -21.15
C TRP A 270 14.97 9.59 -22.68
N GLU A 271 16.13 9.63 -23.32
CA GLU A 271 16.28 9.55 -24.79
C GLU A 271 16.63 8.13 -25.26
N GLU A 272 16.77 7.17 -24.35
CA GLU A 272 17.15 5.79 -24.66
C GLU A 272 15.92 4.89 -24.85
N GLU A 273 16.01 3.90 -25.75
CA GLU A 273 15.02 2.83 -25.81
C GLU A 273 15.21 1.89 -24.61
N THR A 274 14.17 1.80 -23.78
CA THR A 274 14.17 1.07 -22.51
C THR A 274 12.99 0.12 -22.45
N PRO A 275 13.13 -1.06 -21.84
CA PRO A 275 12.00 -1.95 -21.58
C PRO A 275 10.89 -1.22 -20.83
N THR A 276 9.66 -1.31 -21.34
CA THR A 276 8.50 -0.70 -20.69
C THR A 276 8.07 -1.51 -19.47
N ARG A 277 7.19 -0.94 -18.64
CA ARG A 277 6.54 -1.70 -17.56
C ARG A 277 5.81 -2.94 -18.08
N ASN A 278 5.19 -2.85 -19.24
CA ASN A 278 4.50 -4.00 -19.81
C ASN A 278 5.49 -5.07 -20.28
N ASP A 279 6.65 -4.69 -20.80
CA ASP A 279 7.71 -5.65 -21.16
C ASP A 279 8.24 -6.35 -19.92
N MET A 280 8.48 -5.61 -18.82
CA MET A 280 8.79 -6.21 -17.52
C MET A 280 7.69 -7.17 -17.06
N LEU A 281 6.42 -6.77 -17.21
CA LEU A 281 5.26 -7.60 -16.87
C LEU A 281 5.15 -8.87 -17.71
N LEU A 282 5.52 -8.79 -18.99
CA LEU A 282 5.52 -9.92 -19.91
C LEU A 282 6.70 -10.85 -19.66
N SER A 283 7.86 -10.34 -19.23
CA SER A 283 8.98 -11.17 -18.78
C SER A 283 8.61 -12.01 -17.55
N TYR A 284 7.53 -11.69 -16.83
CA TYR A 284 6.99 -12.55 -15.76
C TYR A 284 6.31 -13.82 -16.27
N ASP A 285 5.89 -13.85 -17.53
CA ASP A 285 5.30 -15.04 -18.14
C ASP A 285 6.39 -15.97 -18.74
N TYR A 286 7.64 -15.48 -18.86
CA TYR A 286 8.76 -16.15 -19.54
C TYR A 286 10.08 -15.98 -18.75
N PRO A 287 10.46 -16.94 -17.88
CA PRO A 287 11.61 -16.83 -16.97
C PRO A 287 12.94 -16.51 -17.63
N ASP A 288 13.17 -16.97 -18.86
CA ASP A 288 14.41 -16.72 -19.58
C ASP A 288 14.59 -15.22 -19.89
N ASN A 289 13.50 -14.46 -19.98
CA ASN A 289 13.53 -13.02 -20.19
C ASN A 289 13.88 -12.24 -18.91
N LEU A 290 13.82 -12.85 -17.71
CA LEU A 290 14.25 -12.20 -16.47
C LEU A 290 15.76 -12.04 -16.41
N LYS A 291 16.52 -12.99 -16.98
CA LYS A 291 17.99 -12.96 -17.01
C LYS A 291 18.52 -11.73 -17.74
N GLU A 292 17.80 -11.25 -18.76
CA GLU A 292 18.18 -10.03 -19.50
C GLU A 292 18.24 -8.79 -18.60
N TYR A 293 17.51 -8.79 -17.48
CA TYR A 293 17.56 -7.71 -16.49
C TYR A 293 18.58 -7.95 -15.39
N GLU A 294 18.93 -9.20 -15.07
CA GLU A 294 19.86 -9.53 -13.97
C GLU A 294 21.27 -8.96 -14.20
N ASP A 295 21.68 -8.84 -15.47
CA ASP A 295 23.01 -8.34 -15.85
C ASP A 295 23.06 -6.80 -16.04
N LEU A 296 21.92 -6.10 -15.95
CA LEU A 296 21.89 -4.65 -16.13
C LEU A 296 22.49 -3.92 -14.92
N PRO A 297 23.25 -2.82 -15.14
CA PRO A 297 23.67 -1.95 -14.05
C PRO A 297 22.47 -1.50 -13.21
N LEU A 298 22.63 -1.44 -11.88
CA LEU A 298 21.55 -1.22 -10.93
C LEU A 298 20.66 -0.01 -11.31
N TRP A 299 21.27 1.16 -11.50
CA TRP A 299 20.58 2.40 -11.87
C TRP A 299 20.14 2.49 -13.33
N ARG A 300 20.26 1.40 -14.09
CA ARG A 300 19.69 1.21 -15.43
C ARG A 300 18.72 0.04 -15.48
N ASN A 301 18.58 -0.72 -14.38
CA ASN A 301 17.73 -1.88 -14.28
C ASN A 301 16.27 -1.45 -14.02
N PRO A 302 15.33 -1.70 -14.94
CA PRO A 302 13.97 -1.19 -14.82
C PRO A 302 13.18 -1.85 -13.67
N LEU A 303 13.51 -3.09 -13.28
CA LEU A 303 12.93 -3.74 -12.10
C LEU A 303 13.36 -3.01 -10.82
N TYR A 304 14.64 -2.65 -10.71
CA TYR A 304 15.14 -1.91 -9.57
C TYR A 304 14.61 -0.48 -9.51
N LEU A 305 14.59 0.25 -10.65
CA LEU A 305 14.02 1.61 -10.71
C LEU A 305 12.54 1.62 -10.32
N TYR A 306 11.81 0.57 -10.67
CA TYR A 306 10.43 0.38 -10.24
C TYR A 306 10.33 0.11 -8.72
N GLU A 307 11.21 -0.71 -8.15
CA GLU A 307 11.24 -0.97 -6.70
C GLU A 307 11.61 0.28 -5.89
N VAL A 308 12.74 0.92 -6.19
CA VAL A 308 13.23 2.08 -5.43
C VAL A 308 12.32 3.30 -5.63
N GLY A 309 11.64 3.41 -6.77
CA GLY A 309 10.57 4.39 -6.95
C GLY A 309 9.49 4.27 -5.89
N ALA A 310 9.05 3.04 -5.55
CA ALA A 310 8.04 2.85 -4.51
C ALA A 310 8.54 3.33 -3.13
N SER A 311 9.82 3.11 -2.79
CA SER A 311 10.37 3.51 -1.49
C SER A 311 10.58 5.03 -1.35
N VAL A 312 10.79 5.74 -2.47
CA VAL A 312 11.04 7.19 -2.50
C VAL A 312 9.75 8.00 -2.59
N MET A 313 8.76 7.54 -3.35
CA MET A 313 7.56 8.33 -3.66
C MET A 313 6.23 7.59 -3.42
N GLY A 314 6.28 6.32 -3.04
CA GLY A 314 5.10 5.48 -2.88
C GLY A 314 4.59 4.86 -4.18
N GLY A 315 3.77 3.82 -4.05
CA GLY A 315 3.26 3.02 -5.17
C GLY A 315 2.49 3.81 -6.24
N PRO A 316 1.49 4.64 -5.87
CA PRO A 316 0.71 5.38 -6.87
C PRO A 316 1.52 6.42 -7.65
N MET A 317 2.40 7.17 -6.98
CA MET A 317 3.23 8.17 -7.64
C MET A 317 4.33 7.53 -8.48
N ARG A 318 4.93 6.42 -8.02
CA ARG A 318 5.81 5.60 -8.86
C ARG A 318 5.09 5.18 -10.14
N GLN A 319 3.85 4.71 -10.03
CA GLN A 319 3.10 4.30 -11.22
C GLN A 319 2.89 5.45 -12.21
N GLN A 320 2.66 6.66 -11.70
CA GLN A 320 2.56 7.86 -12.54
C GLN A 320 3.89 8.19 -13.22
N LEU A 321 5.01 8.12 -12.49
CA LEU A 321 6.36 8.33 -13.04
C LEU A 321 6.65 7.37 -14.18
N VAL A 322 6.48 6.07 -13.94
CA VAL A 322 6.74 5.00 -14.90
C VAL A 322 5.85 5.13 -16.13
N ASN A 323 4.54 5.39 -15.95
CA ASN A 323 3.63 5.56 -17.08
C ASN A 323 4.00 6.78 -17.93
N ALA A 324 4.40 7.89 -17.30
CA ALA A 324 4.82 9.09 -18.02
C ALA A 324 6.14 8.85 -18.78
N PHE A 325 7.07 8.12 -18.18
CA PHE A 325 8.32 7.71 -18.79
C PHE A 325 8.10 6.79 -20.00
N ASP A 326 7.34 5.71 -19.83
CA ASP A 326 7.01 4.75 -20.90
C ASP A 326 6.30 5.44 -22.07
N ALA A 327 5.39 6.38 -21.78
CA ALA A 327 4.65 7.14 -22.80
C ALA A 327 5.43 8.31 -23.41
N ARG A 328 6.66 8.58 -22.92
CA ARG A 328 7.45 9.78 -23.24
C ARG A 328 6.67 11.09 -23.05
N ASP A 329 5.76 11.13 -22.07
CA ASP A 329 5.01 12.32 -21.69
C ASP A 329 5.86 13.20 -20.77
N ARG A 330 6.68 14.07 -21.38
CA ARG A 330 7.60 14.96 -20.65
C ARG A 330 6.88 15.84 -19.63
N ARG A 331 5.66 16.30 -19.95
CA ARG A 331 4.90 17.20 -19.07
C ARG A 331 4.49 16.49 -17.78
N VAL A 332 3.92 15.29 -17.88
CA VAL A 332 3.52 14.53 -16.69
C VAL A 332 4.77 14.05 -15.93
N PHE A 333 5.82 13.65 -16.65
CA PHE A 333 7.10 13.25 -16.06
C PHE A 333 7.70 14.37 -15.21
N ASP A 334 7.89 15.57 -15.76
CA ASP A 334 8.49 16.72 -15.04
C ASP A 334 7.64 17.13 -13.82
N MET A 335 6.30 17.07 -13.93
CA MET A 335 5.40 17.31 -12.79
C MET A 335 5.59 16.28 -11.67
N THR A 336 5.77 15.01 -12.03
CA THR A 336 6.02 13.94 -11.07
C THR A 336 7.41 14.07 -10.44
N VAL A 337 8.44 14.39 -11.23
CA VAL A 337 9.80 14.70 -10.75
C VAL A 337 9.80 15.86 -9.75
N ALA A 338 9.07 16.94 -10.04
CA ALA A 338 8.93 18.07 -9.11
C ALA A 338 8.28 17.65 -7.77
N SER A 339 7.31 16.72 -7.82
CA SER A 339 6.68 16.17 -6.61
C SER A 339 7.66 15.33 -5.79
N VAL A 340 8.50 14.50 -6.44
CA VAL A 340 9.57 13.76 -5.79
C VAL A 340 10.56 14.69 -5.11
N ARG A 341 11.05 15.71 -5.82
CA ARG A 341 11.96 16.71 -5.25
C ARG A 341 11.36 17.40 -4.02
N THR A 342 10.04 17.64 -4.03
CA THR A 342 9.33 18.18 -2.86
C THR A 342 9.41 17.24 -1.67
N PHE A 343 9.19 15.93 -1.86
CA PHE A 343 9.39 14.94 -0.78
C PHE A 343 10.84 14.93 -0.27
N GLY A 344 11.80 15.17 -1.16
CA GLY A 344 13.21 15.32 -0.81
C GLY A 344 13.45 16.49 0.13
N CYS A 345 12.97 17.68 -0.24
CA CYS A 345 13.03 18.85 0.63
C CYS A 345 12.35 18.60 1.99
N LEU A 346 11.21 17.93 2.01
CA LEU A 346 10.54 17.59 3.26
C LEU A 346 11.36 16.61 4.10
N ALA A 347 11.85 15.52 3.53
CA ALA A 347 12.72 14.59 4.26
C ALA A 347 13.99 15.29 4.77
N ARG A 348 14.55 16.23 4.00
CA ARG A 348 15.68 17.07 4.40
C ARG A 348 15.36 17.93 5.63
N ASP A 349 14.17 18.52 5.67
CA ASP A 349 13.84 19.54 6.65
C ASP A 349 13.23 18.93 7.93
N MET A 350 12.38 17.90 7.80
CA MET A 350 11.70 17.25 8.93
C MET A 350 12.15 15.81 9.21
N GLY A 351 12.90 15.17 8.31
CA GLY A 351 13.31 13.77 8.44
C GLY A 351 12.38 12.80 7.71
N ALA A 352 12.96 11.74 7.14
CA ALA A 352 12.28 10.72 6.35
C ALA A 352 11.25 9.92 7.17
N LEU A 353 11.48 9.74 8.47
CA LEU A 353 10.52 9.09 9.39
C LEU A 353 9.31 9.98 9.71
N VAL A 354 9.39 11.29 9.51
CA VAL A 354 8.27 12.22 9.78
C VAL A 354 7.44 12.48 8.52
N LEU A 355 8.06 12.37 7.35
CA LEU A 355 7.42 12.59 6.04
C LEU A 355 6.08 11.82 5.87
N PRO A 356 5.97 10.51 6.18
CA PRO A 356 4.70 9.80 6.04
C PRO A 356 3.53 10.42 6.83
N ALA A 357 3.77 10.86 8.07
CA ALA A 357 2.76 11.53 8.89
C ALA A 357 2.33 12.88 8.27
N ALA A 358 3.29 13.63 7.70
CA ALA A 358 3.02 14.87 6.99
C ALA A 358 2.13 14.66 5.76
N LEU A 359 2.34 13.57 5.01
CA LEU A 359 1.52 13.22 3.85
C LEU A 359 0.09 12.88 4.25
N ILE A 360 -0.12 12.10 5.31
CA ILE A 360 -1.47 11.82 5.83
C ILE A 360 -2.18 13.12 6.22
N ASN A 361 -1.54 13.94 7.07
CA ASN A 361 -2.17 15.13 7.63
C ASN A 361 -2.46 16.20 6.56
N ALA A 362 -1.62 16.31 5.53
CA ALA A 362 -1.87 17.16 4.38
C ALA A 362 -3.21 16.85 3.69
N THR A 363 -3.54 15.56 3.51
CA THR A 363 -4.79 15.16 2.86
C THR A 363 -6.03 15.48 3.69
N MET A 364 -5.93 15.36 5.01
CA MET A 364 -7.02 15.67 5.93
C MET A 364 -7.35 17.16 5.95
N ARG A 365 -6.36 18.04 5.74
CA ARG A 365 -6.53 19.50 5.72
C ARG A 365 -7.01 20.04 4.37
N GLY A 366 -6.54 19.45 3.27
CA GLY A 366 -6.92 19.85 1.90
C GLY A 366 -8.39 19.64 1.57
N GLY A 367 -9.12 18.80 2.33
CA GLY A 367 -10.54 18.53 2.12
C GLY A 367 -11.49 19.71 2.38
N SER A 368 -11.01 20.80 2.99
CA SER A 368 -11.87 21.92 3.42
C SER A 368 -12.08 23.02 2.36
N LYS A 369 -11.19 23.17 1.38
CA LYS A 369 -11.24 24.28 0.41
C LYS A 369 -11.37 23.77 -1.03
N ALA A 370 -12.63 23.62 -1.47
CA ALA A 370 -13.05 23.61 -2.86
C ALA A 370 -12.51 22.49 -3.78
N ARG A 371 -13.17 21.32 -3.79
CA ARG A 371 -13.26 20.50 -5.00
C ARG A 371 -14.72 20.12 -5.24
N LYS A 372 -15.23 20.36 -6.46
CA LYS A 372 -16.62 20.06 -6.86
C LYS A 372 -16.91 18.54 -6.90
N ASP A 373 -15.88 17.70 -6.76
CA ASP A 373 -15.97 16.24 -6.86
C ASP A 373 -15.40 15.54 -5.61
N GLU A 374 -16.31 15.07 -4.76
CA GLU A 374 -16.03 14.29 -3.54
C GLU A 374 -15.28 12.98 -3.84
N THR A 375 -15.58 12.34 -4.98
CA THR A 375 -14.98 11.06 -5.36
C THR A 375 -13.48 11.23 -5.62
N MET A 376 -13.11 12.31 -6.32
CA MET A 376 -11.71 12.65 -6.54
C MET A 376 -10.98 13.03 -5.26
N MET A 377 -11.64 13.73 -4.33
CA MET A 377 -11.06 14.06 -3.03
C MET A 377 -10.70 12.80 -2.22
N VAL A 378 -11.64 11.87 -2.07
CA VAL A 378 -11.39 10.62 -1.33
C VAL A 378 -10.29 9.79 -2.00
N ARG A 379 -10.27 9.74 -3.34
CA ARG A 379 -9.22 9.05 -4.09
C ARG A 379 -7.85 9.69 -3.88
N THR A 380 -7.75 11.02 -3.89
CA THR A 380 -6.51 11.72 -3.57
C THR A 380 -6.04 11.36 -2.16
N ALA A 381 -6.94 11.33 -1.16
CA ALA A 381 -6.59 10.92 0.20
C ALA A 381 -6.06 9.48 0.25
N SER A 382 -6.73 8.54 -0.42
CA SER A 382 -6.25 7.16 -0.55
C SER A 382 -4.85 7.07 -1.17
N MET A 383 -4.59 7.86 -2.22
CA MET A 383 -3.32 7.87 -2.93
C MET A 383 -2.15 8.29 -2.04
N PHE A 384 -2.32 9.35 -1.25
CA PHE A 384 -1.27 9.80 -0.31
C PHE A 384 -1.11 8.88 0.88
N ARG A 385 -2.20 8.29 1.39
CA ARG A 385 -2.10 7.25 2.42
C ARG A 385 -1.23 6.11 1.92
N ASP A 386 -1.51 5.59 0.73
CA ASP A 386 -0.75 4.48 0.17
C ASP A 386 0.72 4.83 -0.04
N ALA A 387 1.00 6.07 -0.47
CA ALA A 387 2.36 6.55 -0.60
C ALA A 387 3.07 6.62 0.76
N ALA A 388 2.41 7.20 1.77
CA ALA A 388 2.92 7.30 3.13
C ALA A 388 3.16 5.92 3.75
N THR A 389 2.23 4.97 3.56
CA THR A 389 2.38 3.59 4.03
C THR A 389 3.65 2.97 3.47
N ILE A 390 3.83 2.98 2.14
CA ILE A 390 4.98 2.33 1.51
C ILE A 390 6.30 2.98 1.94
N MET A 391 6.36 4.32 2.01
CA MET A 391 7.54 5.02 2.50
C MET A 391 7.87 4.63 3.95
N ALA A 392 6.87 4.59 4.83
CA ALA A 392 7.08 4.19 6.22
C ALA A 392 7.57 2.74 6.30
N LEU A 393 6.96 1.83 5.55
CA LEU A 393 7.37 0.42 5.56
C LEU A 393 8.79 0.18 5.05
N GLU A 394 9.30 1.05 4.17
CA GLU A 394 10.66 0.95 3.62
C GLU A 394 11.72 1.64 4.50
N ARG A 395 11.33 2.63 5.30
CA ARG A 395 12.29 3.50 6.02
C ARG A 395 12.26 3.31 7.53
N THR A 396 11.21 2.71 8.08
CA THR A 396 11.13 2.43 9.51
C THR A 396 12.12 1.33 9.90
N PRO A 397 12.99 1.57 10.90
CA PRO A 397 13.92 0.55 11.38
C PRO A 397 13.17 -0.44 12.29
N PHE A 398 12.60 -1.49 11.70
CA PHE A 398 11.86 -2.51 12.46
C PHE A 398 12.77 -3.26 13.44
N GLY A 399 12.24 -3.56 14.63
CA GLY A 399 12.98 -4.12 15.76
C GLY A 399 12.73 -3.33 17.04
N GLU A 400 13.21 -3.86 18.18
CA GLU A 400 13.27 -3.17 19.49
C GLU A 400 12.05 -2.28 19.86
N GLY A 401 10.83 -2.75 19.57
CA GLY A 401 9.58 -2.07 19.91
C GLY A 401 8.79 -1.45 18.74
N ILE A 402 9.31 -1.48 17.51
CA ILE A 402 8.59 -1.02 16.30
C ILE A 402 8.26 -2.22 15.39
N GLY A 403 6.97 -2.53 15.29
CA GLY A 403 6.46 -3.62 14.45
C GLY A 403 6.03 -3.19 13.04
N PHE A 404 6.22 -4.08 12.07
CA PHE A 404 5.68 -3.92 10.69
C PHE A 404 4.15 -3.81 10.70
N ALA A 405 3.50 -4.72 11.43
CA ALA A 405 2.04 -4.75 11.56
C ALA A 405 1.51 -3.48 12.23
N ASP A 406 2.15 -3.02 13.32
CA ASP A 406 1.76 -1.79 14.02
C ASP A 406 1.86 -0.56 13.12
N THR A 407 2.97 -0.45 12.38
CA THR A 407 3.17 0.61 11.39
C THR A 407 2.04 0.59 10.36
N LEU A 408 1.78 -0.57 9.75
CA LEU A 408 0.72 -0.71 8.75
C LEU A 408 -0.67 -0.39 9.31
N ASN A 409 -0.95 -0.79 10.56
CA ASN A 409 -2.21 -0.50 11.25
C ASN A 409 -2.40 1.01 11.51
N CYS A 410 -1.35 1.76 11.86
CA CYS A 410 -1.44 3.21 11.98
C CYS A 410 -1.89 3.85 10.66
N PHE A 411 -1.29 3.49 9.53
CA PHE A 411 -1.72 4.02 8.24
C PHE A 411 -3.10 3.52 7.80
N ALA A 412 -3.47 2.28 8.17
CA ALA A 412 -4.80 1.74 7.93
C ALA A 412 -5.90 2.55 8.65
N ALA A 413 -5.60 3.04 9.85
CA ALA A 413 -6.49 3.90 10.63
C ALA A 413 -6.34 5.40 10.31
N MET A 414 -5.47 5.79 9.36
CA MET A 414 -5.08 7.19 9.13
C MET A 414 -4.55 7.89 10.40
N ASP A 415 -3.96 7.12 11.30
CA ASP A 415 -3.46 7.55 12.60
C ASP A 415 -1.99 8.00 12.51
N ALA A 416 -1.80 9.23 12.01
CA ALA A 416 -0.47 9.84 11.90
C ALA A 416 0.21 10.00 13.27
N ASP A 417 -0.55 10.29 14.33
CA ASP A 417 -0.02 10.48 15.67
C ASP A 417 0.43 9.15 16.28
N GLY A 418 -0.34 8.07 16.08
CA GLY A 418 0.06 6.72 16.44
C GLY A 418 1.38 6.32 15.78
N TYR A 419 1.54 6.59 14.48
CA TYR A 419 2.80 6.33 13.78
C TYR A 419 3.97 7.15 14.36
N LEU A 420 3.75 8.45 14.64
CA LEU A 420 4.79 9.29 15.23
C LEU A 420 5.21 8.82 16.63
N ARG A 421 4.29 8.28 17.43
CA ARG A 421 4.62 7.63 18.72
C ARG A 421 5.43 6.36 18.53
N LEU A 422 5.15 5.57 17.49
CA LEU A 422 5.94 4.38 17.18
C LEU A 422 7.40 4.73 16.86
N VAL A 423 7.64 5.80 16.10
CA VAL A 423 9.01 6.19 15.68
C VAL A 423 9.70 7.15 16.65
N GLU A 424 9.00 7.70 17.64
CA GLU A 424 9.58 8.60 18.65
C GLU A 424 10.86 8.03 19.31
N PRO A 425 10.92 6.75 19.75
CA PRO A 425 12.10 6.23 20.43
C PRO A 425 13.38 6.24 19.60
N VAL A 426 13.27 6.25 18.26
CA VAL A 426 14.42 6.31 17.35
C VAL A 426 14.75 7.73 16.88
N CYS A 427 13.91 8.71 17.26
CA CYS A 427 14.08 10.11 16.93
C CYS A 427 14.74 10.91 18.06
N ALA A 428 15.58 11.89 17.73
CA ALA A 428 16.24 12.78 18.70
C ALA A 428 15.29 13.87 19.23
N ARG A 429 14.07 13.89 18.72
CA ARG A 429 13.08 14.95 18.89
C ARG A 429 11.88 14.40 19.65
N PRO A 430 11.37 15.13 20.65
CA PRO A 430 10.22 14.67 21.42
C PRO A 430 8.95 14.63 20.56
N PHE A 431 7.99 13.79 20.95
CA PHE A 431 6.71 13.64 20.23
C PHE A 431 6.03 14.96 19.87
N GLU A 432 6.01 15.96 20.76
CA GLU A 432 5.34 17.24 20.48
C GLU A 432 5.95 17.97 19.26
N LEU A 433 7.27 17.90 19.11
CA LEU A 433 7.97 18.48 17.97
C LEU A 433 7.71 17.65 16.71
N LEU A 434 7.75 16.32 16.82
CA LEU A 434 7.40 15.41 15.72
C LEU A 434 5.97 15.66 15.21
N GLN A 435 5.03 15.83 16.12
CA GLN A 435 3.63 16.13 15.83
C GLN A 435 3.50 17.50 15.14
N GLN A 436 4.19 18.53 15.63
CA GLN A 436 4.18 19.85 15.00
C GLN A 436 4.68 19.79 13.55
N MET A 437 5.75 19.04 13.30
CA MET A 437 6.32 18.83 11.96
C MET A 437 5.39 18.01 11.06
N GLY A 438 4.96 16.84 11.53
CA GLY A 438 4.03 15.95 10.84
C GLY A 438 2.65 16.57 10.61
N SER A 439 2.31 17.65 11.32
CA SER A 439 1.07 18.37 11.07
C SER A 439 1.08 19.16 9.76
N GLY A 440 2.24 19.34 9.10
CA GLY A 440 2.38 20.18 7.90
C GLY A 440 2.30 21.69 8.18
N LYS A 441 2.32 22.12 9.45
CA LYS A 441 2.48 23.54 9.82
C LYS A 441 3.94 23.99 9.80
N TYR A 442 4.87 23.07 10.00
CA TYR A 442 6.30 23.31 9.93
C TYR A 442 6.71 23.29 8.44
N GLY A 443 7.31 24.38 7.94
CA GLY A 443 7.78 24.47 6.55
C GLY A 443 6.79 25.00 5.51
N GLY A 444 5.64 25.57 5.91
CA GLY A 444 4.76 26.27 4.95
C GLY A 444 4.14 25.37 3.87
N LEU A 445 3.93 24.08 4.17
CA LEU A 445 3.32 23.10 3.28
C LEU A 445 1.87 23.47 2.94
N ASN A 446 1.72 24.35 1.95
CA ASN A 446 0.46 24.65 1.29
C ASN A 446 0.42 23.77 0.03
N TRP A 447 -0.16 22.58 0.14
CA TRP A 447 -0.36 21.70 -1.01
C TRP A 447 -1.35 22.33 -2.01
N SER A 448 -0.83 23.09 -2.97
CA SER A 448 -1.47 23.26 -4.27
C SER A 448 -0.83 22.27 -5.26
N LEU A 449 -0.92 20.96 -4.98
CA LEU A 449 -0.71 19.99 -6.04
C LEU A 449 -1.88 20.12 -7.01
N ALA A 450 -1.51 20.53 -8.22
CA ALA A 450 -2.35 21.04 -9.28
C ALA A 450 -3.57 20.15 -9.57
N SER A 451 -4.65 20.87 -9.86
CA SER A 451 -5.79 20.49 -10.71
C SER A 451 -5.43 19.62 -11.91
#